data_AF-A0A3D3PHE9-F1
#
_entry.id   AF-A0A3D3PHE9-F1
#
_cell.length_a   1.000
_cell.length_b   1.000
_cell.length_c   1.000
_cell.angle_alpha   90.00
_cell.angle_beta   90.00
_cell.angle_gamma   90.00
#
_symmetry.space_group_name_H-M   'P 1'
#
loop_
_entity.id
_entity.type
_entity.pdbx_description
1 polymer ?
#
loop_
_entity_poly.entity_id
_entity_poly.type
_entity_poly.pdbx_seq_one_letter_code
_entity_poly.pdbx_strand_id
1 'polypeptide(L)' 'RFVNNMMYDGKKSIAYSIFYDAVELVEKKISESGLEAWKKALNNVMPAVEVKSRRVGGANFQVPTEVRPERK' A
#
# COMPACT_ATOMS: atom_id res chain seq x y z
N ARG A 1 -6.87 -8.16 -0.06
CA ARG A 1 -6.41 -7.41 -1.26
C ARG A 1 -4.90 -7.42 -1.39
N PHE A 2 -4.16 -7.06 -0.34
CA PHE A 2 -2.69 -7.03 -0.35
C PHE A 2 -2.01 -8.30 -0.88
N VAL A 3 -2.36 -9.48 -0.35
CA VAL A 3 -1.77 -10.76 -0.79
C VAL A 3 -2.01 -11.03 -2.28
N ASN A 4 -3.16 -10.62 -2.84
CA ASN A 4 -3.42 -10.74 -4.28
C ASN A 4 -2.53 -9.79 -5.10
N ASN A 5 -2.20 -8.61 -4.57
CA ASN A 5 -1.32 -7.65 -5.26
C ASN A 5 0.16 -8.02 -5.12
N MET A 6 0.51 -8.87 -4.15
CA MET A 6 1.87 -9.42 -4.00
C MET A 6 2.17 -10.49 -5.05
N MET A 7 1.14 -11.19 -5.54
CA MET A 7 1.28 -12.19 -6.60
C MET A 7 1.02 -11.57 -7.98
N TYR A 8 1.95 -11.78 -8.91
CA TYR A 8 1.72 -11.51 -10.34
C TYR A 8 1.10 -12.73 -11.04
N ASP A 9 1.58 -13.93 -10.68
CA ASP A 9 1.06 -15.23 -11.11
C ASP A 9 1.34 -16.27 -9.99
N GLY A 10 0.73 -17.45 -10.07
CA GLY A 10 0.98 -18.57 -9.18
C GLY A 10 -0.13 -18.86 -8.16
N LYS A 11 0.22 -19.64 -7.13
CA LYS A 11 -0.76 -20.15 -6.15
C LYS A 11 -0.93 -19.17 -5.00
N LYS A 12 -2.17 -18.75 -4.77
CA LYS A 12 -2.56 -17.88 -3.66
C LYS A 12 -2.16 -18.44 -2.29
N SER A 13 -2.18 -19.76 -2.11
CA SER A 13 -1.74 -20.41 -0.86
C SER A 13 -0.29 -20.10 -0.50
N ILE A 14 0.61 -20.09 -1.48
CA ILE A 14 2.03 -19.78 -1.27
C ILE A 14 2.21 -18.32 -0.90
N ALA A 15 1.47 -17.41 -1.55
CA ALA A 15 1.50 -15.98 -1.23
C ALA A 15 1.03 -15.70 0.21
N TYR A 16 0.04 -16.45 0.70
CA TYR A 16 -0.36 -16.36 2.11
C TYR A 16 0.75 -16.80 3.06
N SER A 17 1.39 -17.95 2.81
CA SER A 17 2.51 -18.42 3.63
C SER A 17 3.62 -17.37 3.71
N ILE A 18 4.08 -16.88 2.55
CA ILE A 18 5.14 -15.85 2.49
C ILE A 18 4.75 -14.60 3.28
N PHE A 19 3.49 -14.14 3.16
CA PHE A 19 3.03 -12.96 3.87
C PHE A 19 3.07 -13.15 5.39
N TYR A 20 2.55 -14.25 5.91
CA TYR A 20 2.52 -14.49 7.35
C TYR A 20 3.92 -14.78 7.90
N ASP A 21 4.77 -15.49 7.16
CA ASP A 21 6.18 -15.70 7.54
C ASP A 21 6.92 -14.37 7.65
N ALA A 22 6.69 -13.44 6.71
CA ALA A 22 7.27 -12.10 6.75
C ALA A 22 6.75 -11.28 7.94
N VAL A 23 5.46 -11.37 8.27
CA VAL A 23 4.86 -10.70 9.45
C VAL A 23 5.47 -11.26 10.74
N GLU A 24 5.68 -12.57 10.84
CA GLU A 24 6.32 -13.19 12.00
C GLU A 24 7.77 -12.70 12.17
N LEU A 25 8.52 -12.56 11.06
CA LEU A 25 9.87 -11.98 11.10
C LEU A 25 9.87 -10.52 11.58
N VAL A 26 8.85 -9.75 11.22
CA VAL A 26 8.70 -8.37 11.69
C VAL A 26 8.37 -8.35 13.18
N GLU A 27 7.46 -9.21 13.66
CA GLU A 27 7.11 -9.35 15.07
C GLU A 27 8.29 -9.85 15.93
N LYS A 28 9.20 -10.64 15.37
CA LYS A 28 10.46 -11.00 16.05
C LYS A 28 11.42 -9.82 16.21
N LYS A 29 11.39 -8.87 15.27
CA LYS A 29 12.25 -7.68 15.27
C LYS A 29 11.67 -6.52 16.07
N ILE A 30 10.35 -6.39 16.04
CA ILE A 30 9.60 -5.32 16.68
C ILE A 30 8.76 -5.98 17.77
N SER A 31 8.94 -5.61 19.03
CA SER A 31 8.18 -6.19 20.17
C SER A 31 6.71 -5.72 20.22
N GLU A 32 6.09 -5.49 19.08
CA GLU A 32 4.69 -5.14 18.88
C GLU A 32 4.05 -6.14 17.90
N SER A 33 2.72 -6.23 17.88
CA SER A 33 2.04 -7.15 16.96
C SER A 33 2.41 -6.83 15.50
N GLY A 34 2.96 -7.81 14.77
CA GLY A 34 3.43 -7.62 13.39
C GLY A 34 2.32 -7.15 12.44
N LEU A 35 1.06 -7.54 12.70
CA LEU A 35 -0.08 -7.06 11.92
C LEU A 35 -0.43 -5.60 12.19
N GLU A 36 -0.29 -5.12 13.43
CA GLU A 36 -0.50 -3.70 13.76
C GLU A 36 0.64 -2.85 13.19
N ALA A 37 1.89 -3.34 13.29
CA ALA A 37 3.04 -2.73 12.62
C ALA A 37 2.82 -2.60 11.11
N TRP A 38 2.30 -3.65 10.47
CA TRP A 38 1.96 -3.64 9.05
C TRP A 38 0.85 -2.63 8.70
N LYS A 39 -0.23 -2.56 9.48
CA LYS A 39 -1.30 -1.56 9.28
C LYS A 39 -0.77 -0.13 9.40
N LYS A 40 0.07 0.11 10.42
CA LYS A 40 0.72 1.41 10.63
C LYS A 40 1.63 1.77 9.45
N ALA A 41 2.41 0.81 8.96
CA ALA A 41 3.26 0.99 7.80
C ALA A 41 2.44 1.34 6.54
N LEU A 42 1.31 0.66 6.32
CA LEU A 42 0.40 1.01 5.23
C LEU A 42 -0.10 2.45 5.35
N ASN A 43 -0.54 2.88 6.55
CA ASN A 43 -0.98 4.27 6.77
C ASN A 43 0.11 5.30 6.45
N ASN A 44 1.37 4.97 6.71
CA ASN A 44 2.49 5.87 6.43
C ASN A 44 2.86 5.94 4.93
N VAL A 45 2.67 4.84 4.19
CA VAL A 45 3.02 4.77 2.75
C VAL A 45 1.87 5.27 1.87
N MET A 46 0.64 5.25 2.37
CA MET A 46 -0.53 5.79 1.64
C MET A 46 -0.41 7.30 1.43
N PRO A 47 -0.39 7.79 0.17
CA PRO A 47 -0.36 9.23 -0.09
C PRO A 47 -1.72 9.86 0.24
N ALA A 48 -1.71 11.01 0.92
CA ALA A 48 -2.93 11.77 1.17
C ALA A 48 -3.42 12.53 -0.07
N VAL A 49 -2.50 12.91 -0.96
CA VAL A 49 -2.76 13.74 -2.14
C VAL A 49 -2.15 13.10 -3.38
N GLU A 50 -2.94 12.98 -4.44
CA GLU A 50 -2.47 12.59 -5.76
C GLU A 50 -2.50 13.78 -6.71
N VAL A 51 -1.54 13.81 -7.64
CA VAL A 51 -1.41 14.89 -8.60
C VAL A 51 -2.02 14.46 -9.93
N LYS A 52 -2.91 15.28 -10.49
CA LYS A 52 -3.53 15.06 -11.80
C LYS A 52 -3.17 16.16 -12.78
N SER A 53 -2.77 15.78 -13.99
CA SER A 53 -2.59 16.72 -15.08
C SER A 53 -3.94 17.32 -15.48
N ARG A 54 -4.04 18.65 -15.49
CA ARG A 54 -5.15 19.41 -16.06
C ARG A 54 -4.61 20.43 -17.05
N ARG A 55 -5.31 20.58 -18.16
CA ARG A 55 -5.00 21.62 -19.15
C ARG A 55 -5.75 22.91 -18.82
N VAL A 56 -5.01 24.01 -18.67
CA VAL A 56 -5.57 25.34 -18.41
C VAL A 56 -4.86 26.34 -19.31
N GLY A 57 -5.60 27.13 -20.09
CA GLY A 57 -5.01 28.18 -20.93
C GLY A 57 -3.97 27.72 -21.96
N GLY A 58 -4.01 26.45 -22.39
CA GLY A 58 -3.10 25.91 -23.40
C GLY A 58 -1.91 25.10 -22.86
N ALA A 59 -1.57 25.24 -21.57
CA ALA A 59 -0.50 24.49 -20.90
C ALA A 59 -1.05 23.41 -19.93
N ASN A 60 -0.23 22.41 -19.62
CA ASN A 60 -0.57 21.34 -18.66
C ASN A 60 -0.05 21.70 -17.28
N PHE A 61 -0.93 21.66 -16.28
CA PHE A 61 -0.63 21.90 -14.88
C PHE A 61 -0.91 20.65 -14.05
N GLN A 62 -0.06 20.43 -13.07
CA GLN A 62 -0.21 19.36 -12.10
C GLN A 62 -1.07 19.87 -10.94
N VAL A 63 -2.33 19.43 -10.88
CA VAL A 63 -3.30 19.85 -9.87
C VAL A 63 -3.34 18.81 -8.75
N PRO A 64 -2.98 19.18 -7.51
CA PRO A 64 -3.11 18.30 -6.36
C PRO A 64 -4.59 18.04 -6.04
N THR A 65 -4.95 16.79 -5.82
CA THR A 65 -6.30 16.36 -5.45
C THR A 65 -6.22 15.33 -4.33
N GLU A 66 -7.14 15.37 -3.37
CA GLU A 66 -7.16 14.35 -2.30
C GLU A 66 -7.39 12.95 -2.89
N VAL A 67 -6.64 11.97 -2.38
CA VAL A 67 -6.81 10.57 -2.78
C VAL A 67 -8.17 10.08 -2.28
N ARG A 68 -8.96 9.50 -3.20
CA ARG A 68 -10.27 8.94 -2.86
C ARG A 68 -10.13 7.80 -1.85
N PRO A 69 -11.05 7.65 -0.87
CA PRO A 69 -10.98 6.59 0.14
C PRO A 69 -10.85 5.17 -0.43
N GLU A 70 -11.46 4.88 -1.57
CA GLU A 70 -11.38 3.57 -2.24
C GLU A 70 -9.98 3.23 -2.80
N ARG A 71 -9.13 4.24 -2.96
CA ARG A 71 -7.76 4.16 -3.48
C ARG A 71 -6.70 4.44 -2.42
N LYS A 72 -7.11 4.71 -1.17
CA LYS A 72 -6.23 4.67 -0.01
C LYS A 72 -5.93 3.19 0.26
#